data_AF-A0A964XX29-F1
#
_entry.id   AF-A0A964XX29-F1
#
_cell.length_a   1.000
_cell.length_b   1.000
_cell.length_c   1.000
_cell.angle_alpha   90.00
_cell.angle_beta   90.00
_cell.angle_gamma   90.00
#
_symmetry.space_group_name_H-M   'P 1'
#
loop_
_entity.id
_entity.type
_entity.pdbx_description
1 polymer ?
#
loop_
_entity_poly.entity_id
_entity_poly.type
_entity_poly.pdbx_seq_one_letter_code
_entity_poly.pdbx_strand_id
1 'polypeptide(L)'
;MKFVDEAEIDIAAGDGGNGCVSFRHEKYKEFGGPNGGDGGRGGHVFAVADPSLNTLVDFRYARRHEAKRGQHGMGSDMFGAAGDDIVLRMPVGTIVIDTETDQVLCELLAPGERVMLAKGGDGGFGNMRFKSAINRAPR
;
A
#
# COMPACT_ATOMS: atom_id res chain seq x y z
N MET A 1 -2.13 34.22 12.82
CA MET A 1 -1.58 32.88 13.10
C MET A 1 -2.77 31.92 13.12
N LYS A 2 -2.83 30.91 12.25
CA LYS A 2 -3.91 29.91 12.29
C LYS A 2 -3.35 28.69 13.01
N PHE A 3 -3.72 28.53 14.28
CA PHE A 3 -3.40 27.35 15.07
C PHE A 3 -4.58 26.39 14.96
N VAL A 4 -4.29 25.19 14.52
CA VAL A 4 -5.20 24.05 14.52
C VAL A 4 -4.46 22.94 15.24
N ASP A 5 -5.03 22.54 16.37
CA ASP A 5 -4.59 21.46 17.25
C ASP A 5 -5.26 20.13 16.92
N GLU A 6 -6.49 20.17 16.38
CA GLU A 6 -7.27 18.99 16.02
C GLU A 6 -7.68 19.01 14.54
N ALA A 7 -7.51 17.87 13.86
CA ALA A 7 -7.93 17.69 12.48
C ALA A 7 -8.41 16.25 12.25
N GLU A 8 -9.52 16.12 11.53
CA GLU A 8 -10.07 14.84 11.09
C GLU A 8 -9.70 14.62 9.62
N ILE A 9 -9.16 13.43 9.33
CA ILE A 9 -8.72 13.04 7.97
C ILE A 9 -9.14 11.61 7.65
N ASP A 10 -9.42 11.38 6.38
CA ASP A 10 -9.62 10.06 5.79
C ASP A 10 -8.31 9.57 5.21
N ILE A 11 -7.86 8.40 5.65
CA ILE A 11 -6.69 7.72 5.08
C ILE A 11 -7.11 6.44 4.38
N ALA A 12 -6.52 6.17 3.22
CA ALA A 12 -6.68 4.90 2.52
C ALA A 12 -5.32 4.35 2.12
N ALA A 13 -5.05 3.10 2.48
CA ALA A 13 -3.91 2.39 1.95
C ALA A 13 -4.15 2.02 0.48
N GLY A 14 -3.07 1.70 -0.23
CA GLY A 14 -3.17 1.24 -1.61
C GLY A 14 -3.69 -0.18 -1.65
N ASP A 15 -4.52 -0.49 -2.65
CA ASP A 15 -4.89 -1.87 -2.94
C ASP A 15 -3.70 -2.67 -3.48
N GLY A 16 -3.76 -3.98 -3.29
CA GLY A 16 -2.89 -4.90 -4.00
C GLY A 16 -3.14 -4.90 -5.51
N GLY A 17 -2.07 -5.11 -6.27
CA GLY A 17 -2.17 -5.43 -7.69
C GLY A 17 -2.73 -6.83 -7.88
N ASN A 18 -3.45 -7.05 -8.98
CA ASN A 18 -3.96 -8.39 -9.31
C ASN A 18 -2.83 -9.28 -9.82
N GLY A 19 -2.87 -10.58 -9.50
CA GLY A 19 -2.04 -11.57 -10.15
C GLY A 19 -2.46 -11.81 -11.60
N CYS A 20 -1.53 -12.27 -12.44
CA CYS A 20 -1.79 -12.56 -13.84
C CYS A 20 -1.99 -14.04 -14.09
N VAL A 21 -2.93 -14.37 -14.99
CA VAL A 21 -3.04 -15.70 -15.58
C VAL A 21 -2.46 -15.62 -16.98
N SER A 22 -1.29 -16.23 -17.20
CA SER A 22 -0.62 -16.22 -18.50
C SER A 22 0.13 -17.53 -18.74
N PHE A 23 0.35 -17.85 -20.02
CA PHE A 23 1.11 -19.02 -20.46
C PHE A 23 2.16 -18.62 -21.48
N ARG A 24 3.25 -19.37 -21.57
CA ARG A 24 4.28 -19.14 -22.60
C ARG A 24 3.77 -19.56 -23.97
N HIS A 25 3.86 -18.65 -24.94
CA HIS A 25 3.53 -18.93 -26.34
C HIS A 25 4.79 -18.78 -27.19
N GLU A 26 5.31 -19.91 -27.72
CA GLU A 26 6.53 -19.95 -28.52
C GLU A 26 6.27 -20.70 -29.83
N LYS A 27 6.83 -20.21 -30.95
CA LYS A 27 6.52 -20.67 -32.33
C LYS A 27 6.74 -22.18 -32.57
N TYR A 28 7.53 -22.86 -31.75
CA TYR A 28 7.85 -24.29 -31.88
C TYR A 28 7.51 -25.10 -30.61
N LYS A 29 6.67 -24.56 -29.73
CA LYS A 29 6.24 -25.20 -28.49
C LYS A 29 4.74 -25.00 -28.29
N GLU A 30 4.00 -26.07 -28.54
CA GLU A 30 2.53 -26.06 -28.52
C GLU A 30 1.94 -25.73 -27.14
N PHE A 31 2.56 -26.23 -26.06
CA PHE A 31 2.13 -25.96 -24.68
C PHE A 31 3.27 -25.42 -23.82
N GLY A 32 3.24 -24.12 -23.57
CA GLY A 32 4.08 -23.47 -22.57
C GLY A 32 3.57 -23.68 -21.15
N GLY A 33 4.49 -23.61 -20.17
CA GLY A 33 4.10 -23.55 -18.76
C GLY A 33 3.46 -22.20 -18.40
N PRO A 34 2.83 -22.11 -17.22
CA PRO A 34 2.34 -20.83 -16.71
C PRO A 34 3.50 -19.85 -16.51
N ASN A 35 3.26 -18.57 -16.83
CA ASN A 35 4.22 -17.47 -16.71
C ASN A 35 3.55 -16.16 -16.27
N GLY A 36 2.37 -16.23 -15.61
CA GLY A 36 1.71 -15.06 -15.04
C GLY A 36 2.31 -14.68 -13.69
N GLY A 37 2.83 -13.47 -13.59
CA GLY A 37 3.44 -12.91 -12.39
C GLY A 37 2.42 -12.53 -11.31
N ASP A 38 2.91 -12.39 -10.07
CA ASP A 38 2.14 -11.88 -8.94
C ASP A 38 1.96 -10.34 -9.08
N GLY A 39 0.88 -9.81 -8.51
CA GLY A 39 0.68 -8.38 -8.37
C GLY A 39 1.59 -7.78 -7.30
N GLY A 40 1.86 -6.48 -7.41
CA GLY A 40 2.61 -5.74 -6.41
C GLY A 40 1.76 -5.41 -5.18
N ARG A 41 2.41 -5.24 -4.03
CA ARG A 41 1.75 -4.74 -2.81
C ARG A 41 1.25 -3.32 -3.03
N GLY A 42 0.12 -2.96 -2.43
CA GLY A 42 -0.30 -1.58 -2.32
C GLY A 42 0.59 -0.74 -1.40
N GLY A 43 0.61 0.56 -1.63
CA GLY A 43 1.31 1.53 -0.79
C GLY A 43 0.72 1.58 0.61
N HIS A 44 1.57 1.86 1.59
CA HIS A 44 1.22 2.05 2.99
C HIS A 44 0.99 3.53 3.30
N VAL A 45 0.25 3.80 4.37
CA VAL A 45 0.14 5.15 4.93
C VAL A 45 0.92 5.20 6.23
N PHE A 46 1.82 6.16 6.33
CA PHE A 46 2.62 6.39 7.53
C PHE A 46 2.37 7.78 8.10
N ALA A 47 2.44 7.89 9.42
CA ALA A 47 2.63 9.15 10.11
C ALA A 47 4.11 9.31 10.49
N VAL A 48 4.64 10.53 10.36
CA VAL A 48 6.01 10.88 10.76
C VAL A 48 6.01 12.16 11.59
N ALA A 49 6.68 12.12 12.73
CA ALA A 49 6.89 13.29 13.57
C ALA A 49 7.94 14.23 12.94
N ASP A 50 7.55 15.45 12.60
CA ASP A 50 8.43 16.47 12.03
C ASP A 50 8.54 17.66 12.99
N PRO A 51 9.73 17.91 13.60
CA PRO A 51 9.92 18.99 14.56
C PRO A 51 9.82 20.39 13.94
N SER A 52 9.81 20.50 12.60
CA SER A 52 9.62 21.78 11.91
C SER A 52 8.15 22.22 11.84
N LEU A 53 7.21 21.31 12.13
CA LEU A 53 5.77 21.57 12.10
C LEU A 53 5.25 21.89 13.51
N ASN A 54 4.37 22.90 13.58
CA ASN A 54 3.78 23.39 14.84
C ASN A 54 2.24 23.29 14.86
N THR A 55 1.60 22.91 13.76
CA THR A 55 0.13 22.87 13.63
C THR A 55 -0.31 21.82 12.61
N LEU A 56 -1.54 21.33 12.75
CA LEU A 56 -2.19 20.40 11.82
C LEU A 56 -2.96 21.12 10.68
N VAL A 57 -2.62 22.38 10.39
CA VAL A 57 -3.36 23.21 9.43
C VAL A 57 -3.45 22.58 8.03
N ASP A 58 -2.43 21.83 7.60
CA ASP A 58 -2.37 21.20 6.26
C ASP A 58 -3.47 20.13 6.09
N PHE A 59 -3.78 19.40 7.17
CA PHE A 59 -4.81 18.36 7.22
C PHE A 59 -6.24 18.94 7.18
N ARG A 60 -6.40 20.24 7.47
CA ARG A 60 -7.71 20.91 7.34
C ARG A 60 -8.10 21.12 5.89
N TYR A 61 -7.12 21.30 5.00
CA TYR A 61 -7.34 21.60 3.58
C TYR A 61 -7.36 20.32 2.73
N ALA A 62 -6.47 19.39 3.01
CA ALA A 62 -6.46 18.07 2.39
C ALA A 62 -7.02 17.05 3.38
N ARG A 63 -8.30 16.69 3.22
CA ARG A 63 -8.96 15.72 4.11
C ARG A 63 -8.71 14.27 3.74
N ARG A 64 -8.39 13.97 2.47
CA ARG A 64 -8.26 12.60 1.96
C ARG A 64 -6.84 12.32 1.52
N HIS A 65 -6.25 11.26 2.06
CA HIS A 65 -4.88 10.85 1.78
C HIS A 65 -4.83 9.38 1.38
N GLU A 66 -4.48 9.11 0.13
CA GLU A 66 -4.49 7.76 -0.43
C GLU A 66 -3.10 7.33 -0.88
N ALA A 67 -2.65 6.16 -0.44
CA ALA A 67 -1.45 5.53 -0.99
C ALA A 67 -1.73 4.91 -2.36
N LYS A 68 -0.69 4.70 -3.17
CA LYS A 68 -0.87 4.19 -4.53
C LYS A 68 -1.18 2.69 -4.52
N ARG A 69 -2.06 2.27 -5.43
CA ARG A 69 -2.31 0.85 -5.72
C ARG A 69 -1.07 0.18 -6.31
N GLY A 70 -0.82 -1.08 -5.94
CA GLY A 70 0.21 -1.92 -6.53
C GLY A 70 -0.10 -2.29 -8.00
N GLN A 71 0.93 -2.42 -8.83
CA GLN A 71 0.72 -2.79 -10.23
C GLN A 71 0.28 -4.25 -10.37
N HIS A 72 -0.52 -4.55 -11.39
CA HIS A 72 -0.87 -5.93 -11.71
C HIS A 72 0.35 -6.71 -12.20
N GLY A 73 0.38 -8.00 -11.91
CA GLY A 73 1.32 -8.92 -12.54
C GLY A 73 1.06 -9.00 -14.03
N MET A 74 2.08 -9.41 -14.79
CA MET A 74 2.02 -9.53 -16.24
C MET A 74 2.50 -10.92 -16.66
N GLY A 75 2.32 -11.26 -17.95
CA GLY A 75 2.92 -12.45 -18.52
C GLY A 75 4.44 -12.37 -18.54
N SER A 76 5.10 -13.42 -19.03
CA SER A 76 6.57 -13.49 -19.14
C SER A 76 7.29 -13.37 -17.79
N ASP A 77 6.70 -13.96 -16.75
CA ASP A 77 7.26 -14.01 -15.39
C ASP A 77 7.45 -12.62 -14.76
N MET A 78 6.67 -11.62 -15.21
CA MET A 78 6.78 -10.23 -14.78
C MET A 78 5.88 -9.93 -13.58
N PHE A 79 6.50 -9.63 -12.44
CA PHE A 79 5.82 -9.23 -11.21
C PHE A 79 5.45 -7.74 -11.22
N GLY A 80 4.29 -7.41 -10.66
CA GLY A 80 3.85 -6.03 -10.50
C GLY A 80 4.70 -5.27 -9.47
N ALA A 81 5.04 -4.01 -9.78
CA ALA A 81 5.70 -3.12 -8.83
C ALA A 81 4.81 -2.77 -7.62
N ALA A 82 5.43 -2.57 -6.46
CA ALA A 82 4.72 -2.06 -5.29
C ALA A 82 4.21 -0.63 -5.54
N GLY A 83 3.05 -0.32 -4.98
CA GLY A 83 2.52 1.04 -4.98
C GLY A 83 3.32 1.92 -4.02
N ASP A 84 3.50 3.18 -4.40
CA ASP A 84 4.17 4.19 -3.57
C ASP A 84 3.41 4.43 -2.25
N ASP A 85 4.17 4.39 -1.17
CA ASP A 85 3.71 4.77 0.16
C ASP A 85 3.48 6.28 0.25
N ILE A 86 2.60 6.70 1.16
CA ILE A 86 2.46 8.11 1.53
C ILE A 86 2.89 8.33 2.97
N VAL A 87 3.45 9.52 3.21
CA VAL A 87 3.94 9.94 4.53
C VAL A 87 3.26 11.23 4.92
N LEU A 88 2.46 11.15 5.98
CA LEU A 88 1.79 12.26 6.61
C LEU A 88 2.72 12.82 7.69
N ARG A 89 3.16 14.07 7.51
CA ARG A 89 4.05 14.73 8.47
C ARG A 89 3.22 15.50 9.48
N MET A 90 3.50 15.30 10.76
CA MET A 90 2.75 15.88 11.87
C MET A 90 3.72 16.47 12.89
N PRO A 91 3.31 17.48 13.68
CA PRO A 91 4.09 17.96 14.81
C PRO A 91 4.47 16.84 15.79
N VAL A 92 5.59 17.00 16.48
CA VAL A 92 5.95 16.10 17.59
C VAL A 92 4.94 16.26 18.72
N GLY A 93 4.51 15.14 19.30
CA GLY A 93 3.46 15.06 20.31
C GLY A 93 2.05 14.83 19.75
N THR A 94 1.89 14.67 18.43
CA THR A 94 0.57 14.35 17.85
C THR A 94 0.11 12.95 18.26
N ILE A 95 -1.15 12.87 18.70
CA ILE A 95 -1.86 11.64 19.03
C ILE A 95 -2.78 11.30 17.85
N VAL A 96 -2.72 10.07 17.36
CA VAL A 96 -3.60 9.59 16.28
C VAL A 96 -4.66 8.68 16.89
N ILE A 97 -5.92 9.03 16.66
CA ILE A 97 -7.09 8.36 17.20
C ILE A 97 -7.95 7.88 16.04
N ASP A 98 -8.46 6.66 16.13
CA ASP A 98 -9.49 6.15 15.24
C ASP A 98 -10.84 6.78 15.60
N THR A 99 -11.44 7.51 14.66
CA THR A 99 -12.65 8.31 14.91
C THR A 99 -13.93 7.48 15.08
N GLU A 100 -13.94 6.21 14.69
CA GLU A 100 -15.09 5.32 14.87
C GLU A 100 -15.05 4.60 16.22
N THR A 101 -13.85 4.25 16.69
CA THR A 101 -13.64 3.41 17.88
C THR A 101 -13.11 4.17 19.09
N ASP A 102 -12.74 5.45 18.93
CA ASP A 102 -12.02 6.27 19.92
C ASP A 102 -10.71 5.62 20.43
N GLN A 103 -10.17 4.64 19.70
CA GLN A 103 -8.93 3.96 20.06
C GLN A 103 -7.73 4.83 19.68
N VAL A 104 -6.83 5.06 20.64
CA VAL A 104 -5.51 5.63 20.37
C VAL A 104 -4.69 4.61 19.58
N LEU A 105 -4.38 4.94 18.32
CA LEU A 105 -3.59 4.08 17.43
C LEU A 105 -2.09 4.25 17.72
N CYS A 106 -1.63 5.49 17.89
CA CYS A 106 -0.26 5.80 18.23
C CYS A 106 -0.07 7.24 18.72
N GLU A 107 1.07 7.49 19.35
CA GLU A 107 1.57 8.81 19.72
C GLU A 107 2.94 9.03 19.09
N LEU A 108 3.18 10.21 18.52
CA LEU A 108 4.44 10.56 17.87
C LEU A 108 5.32 11.34 18.84
N LEU A 109 6.07 10.66 19.71
CA LEU A 109 6.77 11.26 20.85
C LEU A 109 8.18 11.74 20.51
N ALA A 110 8.84 11.13 19.53
CA ALA A 110 10.21 11.46 19.15
C ALA A 110 10.31 12.10 17.75
N PRO A 111 11.17 13.11 17.54
CA PRO A 111 11.43 13.65 16.20
C PRO A 111 11.86 12.56 15.21
N GLY A 112 11.23 12.53 14.03
CA GLY A 112 11.48 11.53 12.99
C GLY A 112 10.85 10.16 13.25
N GLU A 113 10.15 9.98 14.38
CA GLU A 113 9.40 8.76 14.66
C GLU A 113 8.39 8.50 13.54
N ARG A 114 8.36 7.26 13.05
CA ARG A 114 7.52 6.83 11.93
C ARG A 114 6.65 5.66 12.37
N VAL A 115 5.34 5.82 12.25
CA VAL A 115 4.35 4.78 12.56
C VAL A 115 3.51 4.48 11.33
N MET A 116 3.22 3.21 11.08
CA MET A 116 2.31 2.81 10.01
C MET A 116 0.87 2.92 10.51
N LEU A 117 0.07 3.76 9.85
CA LEU A 117 -1.35 3.93 10.19
C LEU A 117 -2.23 2.94 9.43
N ALA A 118 -1.94 2.75 8.13
CA ALA A 118 -2.72 1.82 7.29
C ALA A 118 -1.79 0.96 6.44
N LYS A 119 -1.91 -0.36 6.61
CA LYS A 119 -1.20 -1.36 5.80
C LYS A 119 -1.88 -1.46 4.44
N GLY A 120 -1.10 -1.26 3.39
CA GLY A 120 -1.47 -1.54 2.00
C GLY A 120 -1.77 -3.01 1.75
N GLY A 121 -2.70 -3.26 0.83
CA GLY A 121 -3.14 -4.59 0.46
C GLY A 121 -2.01 -5.44 -0.13
N ASP A 122 -2.03 -6.73 0.17
CA ASP A 122 -1.08 -7.67 -0.39
C ASP A 122 -1.38 -7.92 -1.88
N GLY A 123 -0.33 -8.17 -2.67
CA GLY A 123 -0.46 -8.46 -4.09
C GLY A 123 -1.11 -9.82 -4.35
N GLY A 124 -1.98 -9.89 -5.36
CA GLY A 124 -2.62 -11.13 -5.77
C GLY A 124 -1.63 -12.10 -6.44
N PHE A 125 -1.81 -13.38 -6.19
CA PHE A 125 -0.95 -14.42 -6.78
C PHE A 125 -1.25 -14.65 -8.25
N GLY A 126 -0.21 -14.71 -9.08
CA GLY A 126 -0.30 -15.14 -10.47
C GLY A 126 -0.43 -16.66 -10.59
N ASN A 127 -0.81 -17.15 -11.77
CA ASN A 127 -1.03 -18.57 -11.97
C ASN A 127 0.23 -19.44 -11.73
N MET A 128 1.43 -18.87 -11.85
CA MET A 128 2.68 -19.55 -11.52
C MET A 128 2.72 -20.12 -10.10
N ARG A 129 2.15 -19.41 -9.11
CA ARG A 129 2.13 -19.83 -7.70
C ARG A 129 1.33 -21.10 -7.46
N PHE A 130 0.34 -21.37 -8.31
CA PHE A 130 -0.57 -22.50 -8.17
C PHE A 130 -0.10 -23.74 -8.93
N LYS A 131 1.06 -23.69 -9.59
CA LYS A 131 1.64 -24.82 -10.31
C LYS A 131 2.10 -25.90 -9.33
N SER A 132 1.63 -27.12 -9.54
CA SER A 132 2.03 -28.30 -8.76
C SER A 132 2.32 -29.50 -9.66
N ALA A 133 2.71 -30.64 -9.07
CA ALA A 133 2.90 -31.88 -9.81
C ALA A 133 1.61 -32.35 -10.51
N ILE A 134 0.45 -32.08 -9.88
CA ILE A 134 -0.87 -32.45 -10.36
C ILE A 134 -1.54 -31.35 -11.19
N ASN A 135 -1.32 -30.07 -10.85
CA ASN A 135 -1.86 -28.92 -11.59
C ASN A 135 -0.75 -28.23 -12.38
N ARG A 136 -0.53 -28.70 -13.62
CA ARG A 136 0.58 -28.23 -14.47
C ARG A 136 0.27 -26.92 -15.22
N ALA A 137 -1.01 -26.59 -15.40
CA ALA A 137 -1.50 -25.42 -16.13
C ALA A 137 -2.66 -24.72 -15.38
N PRO A 138 -2.40 -24.17 -14.17
CA PRO A 138 -3.40 -23.43 -13.40
C PRO A 138 -3.94 -22.24 -14.19
N ARG A 139 -5.26 -22.05 -14.12
CA ARG A 139 -6.02 -21.00 -14.78
C ARG A 139 -6.76 -20.17 -13.75
#